data_AF-A0A7G6VRL8-F1
#
_entry.id   AF-A0A7G6VRL8-F1
#
_cell.length_a   1.000
_cell.length_b   1.000
_cell.length_c   1.000
_cell.angle_alpha   90.00
_cell.angle_beta   90.00
_cell.angle_gamma   90.00
#
_symmetry.space_group_name_H-M   'P 1'
#
loop_
_entity.id
_entity.type
_entity.pdbx_description
1 polymer ?
#
loop_
_entity_poly.entity_id
_entity_poly.type
_entity_poly.pdbx_seq_one_letter_code
_entity_poly.pdbx_strand_id
1 'polypeptide(L)'
;MKSAFRLCLAAIGMWLVLAAPARAQLSLSTSGYSSAPTEAGEAETMRFMRRLGSCIAERKHDLGVAFLASEIGSPAEDAVVAELFKGNRNICMGNMVSASMRRAYIRGSVAEWLYKSFADDRRLNAVVAGAREPEVVVTMHDFADCFVAREPAMADGLVSQTLLGTEGETDYVREMAQSFGSCLPSGREVRIVPIQIRMAIAEALYHAANGDLVQTPKETQ
;
A
#
# COMPACT_ATOMS: atom_id res chain seq x y z
N MET A 1 27.61 98.50 -4.16
CA MET A 1 28.45 98.25 -5.36
C MET A 1 29.06 96.86 -5.20
N LYS A 2 28.42 95.81 -5.71
CA LYS A 2 28.72 95.12 -6.98
C LYS A 2 30.20 94.67 -7.13
N SER A 3 30.38 93.34 -7.14
CA SER A 3 31.27 92.49 -7.96
C SER A 3 31.90 91.40 -7.08
N ALA A 4 31.37 90.17 -7.05
CA ALA A 4 31.48 89.11 -8.05
C ALA A 4 32.94 88.68 -8.33
N PHE A 5 33.39 87.61 -7.69
CA PHE A 5 34.42 86.73 -8.25
C PHE A 5 34.09 85.27 -7.89
N ARG A 6 33.93 84.47 -8.95
CA ARG A 6 33.68 83.03 -8.91
C ARG A 6 35.03 82.33 -8.74
N LEU A 7 35.09 81.33 -7.85
CA LEU A 7 36.11 80.28 -7.96
C LEU A 7 35.43 78.91 -7.89
N CYS A 8 35.58 78.16 -8.97
CA CYS A 8 35.34 76.73 -9.06
C CYS A 8 36.29 75.99 -8.12
N LEU A 9 35.77 75.02 -7.36
CA LEU A 9 36.58 73.90 -6.88
C LEU A 9 35.74 72.61 -6.87
N ALA A 10 36.05 71.83 -7.89
CA ALA A 10 36.05 70.38 -8.02
C ALA A 10 35.20 69.55 -7.04
N ALA A 11 34.22 68.86 -7.62
CA ALA A 11 33.64 67.65 -7.10
C ALA A 11 34.70 66.56 -6.96
N ILE A 12 34.82 65.99 -5.75
CA ILE A 12 35.35 64.64 -5.54
C ILE A 12 34.27 63.90 -4.75
N GLY A 13 33.30 63.35 -5.50
CA GLY A 13 32.39 62.35 -4.99
C GLY A 13 33.18 61.05 -4.82
N MET A 14 33.65 60.80 -3.60
CA MET A 14 34.27 59.54 -3.22
C MET A 14 33.16 58.48 -3.13
N TRP A 15 32.83 57.88 -4.28
CA TRP A 15 32.02 56.68 -4.34
C TRP A 15 32.85 55.54 -3.74
N LEU A 16 32.52 55.18 -2.50
CA LEU A 16 32.85 53.87 -1.95
C LEU A 16 32.17 52.81 -2.83
N VAL A 17 32.93 52.29 -3.80
CA VAL A 17 32.64 50.99 -4.40
C VAL A 17 32.87 49.97 -3.29
N LEU A 18 31.84 49.76 -2.47
CA LEU A 18 31.70 48.51 -1.75
C LEU A 18 31.63 47.45 -2.85
N ALA A 19 32.75 46.76 -3.05
CA ALA A 19 32.76 45.50 -3.77
C ALA A 19 31.76 44.60 -3.04
N ALA A 20 30.54 44.54 -3.57
CA ALA A 20 29.59 43.54 -3.15
C ALA A 20 30.31 42.20 -3.30
N PRO A 21 30.33 41.34 -2.28
CA PRO A 21 30.83 40.00 -2.47
C PRO A 21 30.00 39.43 -3.62
N ALA A 22 30.67 39.09 -4.72
CA ALA A 22 30.09 38.24 -5.74
C ALA A 22 29.70 36.97 -4.99
N ARG A 23 28.43 36.90 -4.56
CA ARG A 23 27.85 35.67 -4.05
C ARG A 23 27.97 34.72 -5.21
N ALA A 24 28.88 33.76 -5.09
CA ALA A 24 28.92 32.59 -5.92
C ALA A 24 27.47 32.12 -6.05
N GLN A 25 26.88 32.35 -7.22
CA GLN A 25 25.65 31.68 -7.60
C GLN A 25 26.09 30.24 -7.83
N LEU A 26 26.20 29.49 -6.73
CA LEU A 26 26.03 28.06 -6.79
C LEU A 26 24.73 27.87 -7.56
N SER A 27 24.86 27.32 -8.75
CA SER A 27 23.71 26.89 -9.53
C SER A 27 22.72 26.23 -8.57
N LEU A 28 21.49 26.74 -8.53
CA LEU A 28 20.35 26.03 -7.98
C LEU A 28 20.02 24.82 -8.87
N SER A 29 21.01 23.98 -9.12
CA SER A 29 20.78 22.55 -9.25
C SER A 29 20.76 22.03 -7.83
N THR A 30 19.65 22.33 -7.13
CA THR A 30 19.25 21.58 -5.96
C THR A 30 19.04 20.15 -6.43
N SER A 31 20.11 19.36 -6.38
CA SER A 31 20.04 17.91 -6.29
C SER A 31 19.03 17.61 -5.19
N GLY A 32 17.91 16.99 -5.58
CA GLY A 32 16.77 16.75 -4.72
C GLY A 32 17.22 16.01 -3.46
N TYR A 33 17.39 16.76 -2.37
CA TYR A 33 17.19 16.21 -1.05
C TYR A 33 15.74 15.72 -1.06
N SER A 34 15.59 14.41 -1.26
CA SER A 34 14.34 13.73 -1.07
C SER A 34 13.96 14.00 0.37
N SER A 35 13.02 14.93 0.60
CA SER A 35 12.40 15.17 1.91
C SER A 35 11.48 14.00 2.30
N ALA A 36 11.69 12.83 1.69
CA ALA A 36 11.03 11.59 2.05
C ALA A 36 11.54 11.20 3.44
N PRO A 37 10.66 11.15 4.45
CA PRO A 37 11.01 10.60 5.76
C PRO A 37 11.62 9.21 5.56
N THR A 38 12.75 8.93 6.21
CA THR A 38 13.37 7.59 6.20
C THR A 38 12.54 6.59 7.03
N GLU A 39 11.65 7.09 7.89
CA GLU A 39 10.66 6.32 8.62
C GLU A 39 9.29 6.96 8.40
N ALA A 40 8.47 6.34 7.53
CA ALA A 40 7.08 6.72 7.41
C ALA A 40 6.34 6.32 8.70
N GLY A 41 5.62 7.26 9.31
CA GLY A 41 4.74 6.93 10.44
C GLY A 41 3.72 5.86 10.05
N GLU A 42 3.14 5.17 11.03
CA GLU A 42 2.21 4.06 10.78
C GLU A 42 1.06 4.45 9.82
N ALA A 43 0.43 5.60 10.04
CA ALA A 43 -0.64 6.11 9.17
C ALA A 43 -0.17 6.39 7.72
N GLU A 44 1.08 6.86 7.54
CA GLU A 44 1.65 7.07 6.21
C GLU A 44 1.96 5.73 5.53
N THR A 45 2.47 4.76 6.29
CA THR A 45 2.68 3.38 5.83
C THR A 45 1.35 2.78 5.35
N MET A 46 0.25 2.93 6.09
CA MET A 46 -1.05 2.39 5.69
C MET A 46 -1.64 3.12 4.49
N ARG A 47 -1.49 4.44 4.40
CA ARG A 47 -1.87 5.20 3.21
C ARG A 47 -1.08 4.75 1.97
N PHE A 48 0.20 4.43 2.15
CA PHE A 48 1.00 3.87 1.08
C PHE A 48 0.54 2.47 0.67
N MET A 49 0.30 1.56 1.62
CA MET A 49 -0.19 0.21 1.33
C MET A 49 -1.48 0.22 0.52
N ARG A 50 -2.44 1.10 0.88
CA ARG A 50 -3.66 1.29 0.10
C ARG A 50 -3.38 1.73 -1.33
N ARG A 51 -2.49 2.71 -1.53
CA ARG A 51 -2.12 3.20 -2.87
C ARG A 51 -1.37 2.15 -3.68
N LEU A 52 -0.49 1.41 -3.03
CA LEU A 52 0.31 0.35 -3.64
C LEU A 52 -0.61 -0.74 -4.18
N GLY A 53 -1.54 -1.24 -3.36
CA GLY A 53 -2.51 -2.26 -3.76
C GLY A 53 -3.33 -1.83 -4.98
N SER A 54 -3.91 -0.62 -4.97
CA SER A 54 -4.67 -0.10 -6.12
C SER A 54 -3.80 0.01 -7.37
N CYS A 55 -2.58 0.52 -7.24
CA CYS A 55 -1.70 0.68 -8.40
C CYS A 55 -1.30 -0.67 -9.01
N ILE A 56 -0.97 -1.66 -8.18
CA ILE A 56 -0.64 -3.00 -8.67
C ILE A 56 -1.85 -3.62 -9.36
N ALA A 57 -3.03 -3.57 -8.75
CA ALA A 57 -4.26 -4.11 -9.33
C ALA A 57 -4.60 -3.45 -10.69
N GLU A 58 -4.43 -2.14 -10.81
CA GLU A 58 -4.78 -1.39 -12.04
C GLU A 58 -3.69 -1.41 -13.12
N ARG A 59 -2.41 -1.30 -12.73
CA ARG A 59 -1.30 -1.06 -13.67
C ARG A 59 -0.43 -2.30 -13.89
N LYS A 60 -0.49 -3.26 -12.98
CA LYS A 60 0.31 -4.49 -13.00
C LYS A 60 -0.57 -5.71 -12.71
N HIS A 61 -1.80 -5.69 -13.19
CA HIS A 61 -2.86 -6.67 -12.88
C HIS A 61 -2.34 -8.12 -12.91
N ASP A 62 -1.78 -8.54 -14.04
CA ASP A 62 -1.33 -9.93 -14.23
C ASP A 62 -0.21 -10.34 -13.28
N LEU A 63 0.69 -9.40 -12.93
CA LEU A 63 1.71 -9.63 -11.91
C LEU A 63 1.10 -9.69 -10.51
N GLY A 64 0.06 -8.90 -10.23
CA GLY A 64 -0.71 -8.98 -8.98
C GLY A 64 -1.40 -10.33 -8.82
N VAL A 65 -2.06 -10.82 -9.88
CA VAL A 65 -2.67 -12.16 -9.92
C VAL A 65 -1.61 -13.24 -9.74
N ALA A 66 -0.50 -13.18 -10.48
CA ALA A 66 0.59 -14.14 -10.37
C ALA A 66 1.22 -14.16 -8.97
N PHE A 67 1.31 -12.99 -8.33
CA PHE A 67 1.85 -12.86 -6.98
C PHE A 67 0.95 -13.55 -5.96
N LEU A 68 -0.36 -13.36 -6.06
CA LEU A 68 -1.30 -14.05 -5.17
C LEU A 68 -1.37 -15.55 -5.45
N ALA A 69 -1.21 -15.97 -6.71
CA ALA A 69 -1.20 -17.39 -7.08
C ALA A 69 0.07 -18.15 -6.66
N SER A 70 1.19 -17.46 -6.38
CA SER A 70 2.42 -18.13 -5.94
C SER A 70 2.37 -18.53 -4.47
N GLU A 71 2.97 -19.68 -4.15
CA GLU A 71 3.15 -20.17 -2.78
C GLU A 71 4.01 -19.19 -1.96
N ILE A 72 3.58 -18.89 -0.74
CA ILE A 72 4.24 -17.94 0.16
C ILE A 72 5.65 -18.43 0.50
N GLY A 73 6.64 -17.57 0.30
CA GLY A 73 8.05 -17.88 0.56
C GLY A 73 8.72 -18.73 -0.52
N SER A 74 8.01 -19.05 -1.61
CA SER A 74 8.59 -19.82 -2.71
C SER A 74 9.50 -18.97 -3.62
N PRO A 75 10.43 -19.59 -4.36
CA PRO A 75 11.19 -18.91 -5.41
C PRO A 75 10.33 -18.29 -6.51
N ALA A 76 9.15 -18.86 -6.76
CA ALA A 76 8.18 -18.31 -7.72
C ALA A 76 7.62 -16.97 -7.23
N GLU A 77 7.27 -16.88 -5.93
CA GLU A 77 6.87 -15.62 -5.31
C GLU A 77 7.98 -14.58 -5.40
N ASP A 78 9.23 -14.96 -5.08
CA ASP A 78 10.38 -14.07 -5.16
C ASP A 78 10.58 -13.49 -6.57
N ALA A 79 10.42 -14.31 -7.61
CA ALA A 79 10.54 -13.89 -9.00
C ALA A 79 9.44 -12.87 -9.38
N VAL A 80 8.19 -13.11 -8.97
CA VAL A 80 7.09 -12.18 -9.25
C VAL A 80 7.27 -10.87 -8.48
N VAL A 81 7.70 -10.92 -7.21
CA VAL A 81 8.01 -9.72 -6.42
C VAL A 81 9.12 -8.90 -7.06
N ALA A 82 10.19 -9.55 -7.54
CA ALA A 82 11.28 -8.87 -8.23
C ALA A 82 10.77 -8.13 -9.49
N GLU A 83 9.89 -8.74 -10.28
CA GLU A 83 9.31 -8.10 -11.46
C GLU A 83 8.29 -7.01 -11.10
N LEU A 84 7.48 -7.20 -10.05
CA LEU A 84 6.56 -6.20 -9.52
C LEU A 84 7.29 -4.91 -9.16
N PHE A 85 8.49 -5.00 -8.59
CA PHE A 85 9.26 -3.86 -8.11
C PHE A 85 10.48 -3.50 -8.96
N LYS A 86 10.61 -4.11 -10.14
CA LYS A 86 11.70 -3.83 -11.07
C LYS A 86 11.75 -2.37 -11.52
N GLY A 87 12.97 -1.86 -11.64
CA GLY A 87 13.30 -0.54 -12.18
C GLY A 87 13.40 0.56 -11.13
N ASN A 88 14.32 1.51 -11.36
CA ASN A 88 14.64 2.60 -10.42
C ASN A 88 13.52 3.65 -10.25
N ARG A 89 12.46 3.59 -11.06
CA ARG A 89 11.29 4.48 -11.01
C ARG A 89 10.01 3.65 -11.15
N ASN A 90 9.82 2.69 -10.26
CA ASN A 90 8.63 1.87 -10.27
C ASN A 90 7.38 2.74 -10.04
N ILE A 91 6.46 2.73 -11.01
CA ILE A 91 5.26 3.60 -11.00
C ILE A 91 4.39 3.43 -9.74
N CYS A 92 4.39 2.23 -9.14
CA CYS A 92 3.59 1.94 -7.94
C CYS A 92 4.33 2.21 -6.62
N MET A 93 5.66 2.36 -6.66
CA MET A 93 6.44 2.76 -5.48
C MET A 93 6.42 4.28 -5.24
N GLY A 94 6.16 5.07 -6.29
CA GLY A 94 6.18 6.53 -6.20
C GLY A 94 7.53 7.03 -5.68
N ASN A 95 7.50 7.84 -4.61
CA ASN A 95 8.70 8.37 -3.95
C ASN A 95 9.21 7.51 -2.77
N MET A 96 8.60 6.34 -2.51
CA MET A 96 9.07 5.47 -1.43
C MET A 96 10.29 4.67 -1.88
N VAL A 97 11.43 4.94 -1.23
CA VAL A 97 12.73 4.32 -1.55
C VAL A 97 13.14 3.23 -0.56
N SER A 98 12.53 3.16 0.62
CA SER A 98 12.74 2.06 1.56
C SER A 98 11.64 2.04 2.61
N ALA A 99 10.62 1.22 2.39
CA ALA A 99 9.86 0.67 3.50
C ALA A 99 10.28 -0.79 3.61
N SER A 100 10.63 -1.24 4.81
CA SER A 100 10.74 -2.66 5.16
C SER A 100 9.34 -3.27 5.11
N MET A 101 8.79 -3.34 3.89
CA MET A 101 7.44 -3.77 3.62
C MET A 101 7.39 -5.26 3.86
N ARG A 102 6.62 -5.67 4.87
CA ARG A 102 6.36 -7.09 5.09
C ARG A 102 5.60 -7.61 3.87
N ARG A 103 6.12 -8.68 3.26
CA ARG A 103 5.52 -9.28 2.06
C ARG A 103 4.04 -9.58 2.23
N ALA A 104 3.64 -10.05 3.41
CA ALA A 104 2.24 -10.27 3.77
C ALA A 104 1.35 -9.02 3.61
N TYR A 105 1.86 -7.82 3.91
CA TYR A 105 1.08 -6.58 3.75
C TYR A 105 0.93 -6.20 2.28
N ILE A 106 1.95 -6.48 1.46
CA ILE A 106 1.87 -6.29 0.02
C ILE A 106 0.82 -7.24 -0.55
N ARG A 107 0.88 -8.54 -0.20
CA ARG A 107 -0.09 -9.55 -0.64
C ARG A 107 -1.51 -9.14 -0.30
N GLY A 108 -1.79 -8.89 0.98
CA GLY A 108 -3.13 -8.49 1.42
C GLY A 108 -3.63 -7.19 0.78
N SER A 109 -2.74 -6.21 0.55
CA SER A 109 -3.11 -4.96 -0.12
C SER A 109 -3.45 -5.19 -1.60
N VAL A 110 -2.68 -6.03 -2.30
CA VAL A 110 -2.96 -6.40 -3.70
C VAL A 110 -4.27 -7.19 -3.77
N ALA A 111 -4.44 -8.17 -2.89
CA ALA A 111 -5.64 -8.99 -2.83
C ALA A 111 -6.90 -8.18 -2.52
N GLU A 112 -6.84 -7.25 -1.57
CA GLU A 112 -7.96 -6.38 -1.23
C GLU A 112 -8.46 -5.63 -2.48
N TRP A 113 -7.56 -5.06 -3.27
CA TRP A 113 -7.93 -4.29 -4.45
C TRP A 113 -8.39 -5.17 -5.61
N LEU A 114 -7.76 -6.32 -5.82
CA LEU A 114 -8.23 -7.28 -6.82
C LEU A 114 -9.62 -7.81 -6.46
N TYR A 115 -9.87 -8.13 -5.18
CA TYR A 115 -11.18 -8.53 -4.67
C TYR A 115 -12.24 -7.44 -4.87
N LYS A 116 -11.90 -6.20 -4.52
CA LYS A 116 -12.79 -5.03 -4.74
C LYS A 116 -13.07 -4.73 -6.21
N SER A 117 -12.29 -5.28 -7.15
CA SER A 117 -12.52 -5.10 -8.58
C SER A 117 -13.63 -6.00 -9.14
N PHE A 118 -14.04 -7.03 -8.39
CA PHE A 118 -15.23 -7.83 -8.73
C PHE A 118 -16.51 -7.00 -8.57
N ALA A 119 -17.49 -7.23 -9.46
CA ALA A 119 -18.79 -6.59 -9.39
C ALA A 119 -19.51 -6.93 -8.07
N ASP A 120 -20.01 -5.90 -7.38
CA ASP A 120 -20.56 -6.02 -6.01
C ASP A 120 -21.70 -7.05 -5.90
N ASP A 121 -22.55 -7.16 -6.92
CA ASP A 121 -23.70 -8.07 -6.97
C ASP A 121 -23.32 -9.56 -7.02
N ARG A 122 -22.10 -9.87 -7.48
CA ARG A 122 -21.60 -11.23 -7.64
C ARG A 122 -20.46 -11.59 -6.71
N ARG A 123 -19.79 -10.60 -6.11
CA ARG A 123 -18.60 -10.80 -5.30
C ARG A 123 -18.85 -11.74 -4.12
N LEU A 124 -19.84 -11.44 -3.28
CA LEU A 124 -20.15 -12.28 -2.11
C LEU A 124 -20.63 -13.68 -2.52
N ASN A 125 -21.41 -13.79 -3.60
CA ASN A 125 -21.87 -15.09 -4.10
C ASN A 125 -20.70 -15.97 -4.57
N ALA A 126 -19.72 -15.41 -5.27
CA ALA A 126 -18.51 -16.11 -5.67
C ALA A 126 -17.65 -16.52 -4.48
N VAL A 127 -17.58 -15.68 -3.42
CA VAL A 127 -16.91 -16.08 -2.17
C VAL A 127 -17.60 -17.29 -1.56
N VAL A 128 -18.94 -17.27 -1.43
CA VAL A 128 -19.70 -18.35 -0.80
C VAL A 128 -19.53 -19.68 -1.54
N ALA A 129 -19.49 -19.66 -2.88
CA ALA A 129 -19.36 -20.89 -3.66
C ALA A 129 -17.90 -21.37 -3.81
N GLY A 130 -16.92 -20.46 -3.78
CA GLY A 130 -15.50 -20.80 -3.92
C GLY A 130 -14.75 -21.05 -2.60
N ALA A 131 -15.23 -20.54 -1.46
CA ALA A 131 -14.53 -20.66 -0.18
C ALA A 131 -14.40 -22.12 0.28
N ARG A 132 -13.24 -22.45 0.86
CA ARG A 132 -12.91 -23.78 1.36
C ARG A 132 -12.38 -23.67 2.78
N GLU A 133 -12.98 -24.40 3.70
CA GLU A 133 -12.47 -24.51 5.07
C GLU A 133 -11.25 -25.46 5.07
N PRO A 134 -10.09 -25.05 5.62
CA PRO A 134 -8.93 -25.92 5.73
C PRO A 134 -9.18 -27.04 6.75
N GLU A 135 -8.55 -28.19 6.56
CA GLU A 135 -8.65 -29.33 7.49
C GLU A 135 -8.05 -29.00 8.86
N VAL A 136 -6.96 -28.22 8.87
CA VAL A 136 -6.25 -27.80 10.09
C VAL A 136 -5.84 -26.33 9.96
N VAL A 137 -6.05 -25.57 11.03
CA VAL A 137 -5.57 -24.18 11.13
C VAL A 137 -4.21 -24.16 11.83
N VAL A 138 -3.15 -23.84 11.09
CA VAL A 138 -1.77 -23.73 11.60
C VAL A 138 -1.21 -22.31 11.41
N THR A 139 -1.61 -21.66 10.32
CA THR A 139 -1.14 -20.34 9.90
C THR A 139 -2.24 -19.27 9.95
N MET A 140 -1.85 -18.00 9.81
CA MET A 140 -2.80 -16.89 9.69
C MET A 140 -3.63 -16.97 8.39
N HIS A 141 -3.10 -17.58 7.33
CA HIS A 141 -3.84 -17.76 6.08
C HIS A 141 -4.89 -18.86 6.25
N ASP A 142 -4.56 -19.97 6.90
CA ASP A 142 -5.53 -21.02 7.22
C ASP A 142 -6.68 -20.47 8.11
N PHE A 143 -6.35 -19.60 9.08
CA PHE A 143 -7.35 -18.90 9.88
C PHE A 143 -8.28 -18.07 8.98
N ALA A 144 -7.72 -17.30 8.04
CA ALA A 144 -8.50 -16.46 7.14
C ALA A 144 -9.37 -17.27 6.18
N ASP A 145 -8.86 -18.38 5.64
CA ASP A 145 -9.62 -19.30 4.78
C ASP A 145 -10.80 -19.91 5.55
N CYS A 146 -10.56 -20.39 6.78
CA CYS A 146 -11.62 -20.85 7.68
C CYS A 146 -12.65 -19.75 7.95
N PHE A 147 -12.20 -18.55 8.27
CA PHE A 147 -13.09 -17.44 8.63
C PHE A 147 -13.94 -16.99 7.44
N VAL A 148 -13.35 -16.87 6.25
CA VAL A 148 -14.08 -16.52 5.01
C VAL A 148 -15.09 -17.60 4.64
N ALA A 149 -14.77 -18.88 4.83
CA ALA A 149 -15.70 -19.97 4.57
C ALA A 149 -16.91 -19.97 5.52
N ARG A 150 -16.71 -19.60 6.80
CA ARG A 150 -17.77 -19.62 7.81
C ARG A 150 -18.56 -18.31 7.92
N GLU A 151 -17.88 -17.18 7.76
CA GLU A 151 -18.42 -15.84 8.00
C GLU A 151 -18.20 -14.91 6.78
N PRO A 152 -18.60 -15.31 5.55
CA PRO A 152 -18.25 -14.60 4.32
C PRO A 152 -18.78 -13.16 4.28
N ALA A 153 -19.95 -12.90 4.85
CA ALA A 153 -20.54 -11.56 4.89
C ALA A 153 -19.77 -10.62 5.84
N MET A 154 -19.31 -11.13 6.98
CA MET A 154 -18.52 -10.36 7.94
C MET A 154 -17.11 -10.09 7.39
N ALA A 155 -16.51 -11.08 6.73
CA ALA A 155 -15.26 -10.93 6.03
C ALA A 155 -15.34 -9.89 4.90
N ASP A 156 -16.37 -9.95 4.03
CA ASP A 156 -16.59 -8.93 2.99
C ASP A 156 -16.77 -7.56 3.63
N GLY A 157 -17.59 -7.45 4.67
CA GLY A 157 -17.86 -6.20 5.38
C GLY A 157 -16.61 -5.52 5.94
N LEU A 158 -15.66 -6.29 6.47
CA LEU A 158 -14.36 -5.75 6.88
C LEU A 158 -13.70 -5.01 5.71
N VAL A 159 -13.62 -5.64 4.55
CA VAL A 159 -12.93 -5.09 3.38
C VAL A 159 -13.74 -3.98 2.70
N SER A 160 -15.06 -4.14 2.57
CA SER A 160 -15.95 -3.27 1.81
C SER A 160 -16.42 -2.04 2.59
N GLN A 161 -16.53 -2.12 3.92
CA GLN A 161 -17.11 -1.05 4.75
C GLN A 161 -16.08 -0.27 5.57
N THR A 162 -14.84 -0.78 5.69
CA THR A 162 -13.77 -0.11 6.47
C THR A 162 -12.53 0.15 5.64
N LEU A 163 -11.65 0.99 6.17
CA LEU A 163 -10.42 1.42 5.51
C LEU A 163 -9.20 0.93 6.31
N LEU A 164 -8.25 0.27 5.63
CA LEU A 164 -6.99 -0.20 6.21
C LEU A 164 -6.28 0.89 7.04
N GLY A 165 -5.88 0.59 8.27
CA GLY A 165 -5.15 1.48 9.16
C GLY A 165 -6.00 2.60 9.79
N THR A 166 -7.31 2.40 9.92
CA THR A 166 -8.21 3.37 10.57
C THR A 166 -8.82 2.82 11.84
N GLU A 167 -9.34 3.69 12.71
CA GLU A 167 -10.09 3.28 13.90
C GLU A 167 -11.28 2.39 13.53
N GLY A 168 -11.97 2.67 12.42
CA GLY A 168 -13.06 1.85 11.92
C GLY A 168 -12.65 0.41 11.58
N GLU A 169 -11.44 0.17 11.06
CA GLU A 169 -10.92 -1.20 10.90
C GLU A 169 -10.72 -1.86 12.27
N THR A 170 -10.16 -1.13 13.23
CA THR A 170 -9.85 -1.67 14.56
C THR A 170 -11.11 -2.07 15.31
N ASP A 171 -12.14 -1.22 15.27
CA ASP A 171 -13.42 -1.50 15.91
C ASP A 171 -14.15 -2.66 15.23
N TYR A 172 -14.15 -2.70 13.89
CA TYR A 172 -14.74 -3.81 13.14
C TYR A 172 -14.06 -5.14 13.49
N VAL A 173 -12.72 -5.21 13.52
CA VAL A 173 -12.00 -6.43 13.90
C VAL A 173 -12.28 -6.84 15.35
N ARG A 174 -12.47 -5.87 16.26
CA ARG A 174 -12.85 -6.17 17.66
C ARG A 174 -14.23 -6.81 17.74
N GLU A 175 -15.18 -6.36 16.93
CA GLU A 175 -16.52 -6.98 16.83
C GLU A 175 -16.43 -8.39 16.27
N MET A 176 -15.64 -8.58 15.19
CA MET A 176 -15.41 -9.89 14.58
C MET A 176 -14.79 -10.92 15.54
N ALA A 177 -14.03 -10.47 16.54
CA ALA A 177 -13.29 -11.35 17.43
C ALA A 177 -14.17 -12.38 18.17
N GLN A 178 -15.46 -12.09 18.34
CA GLN A 178 -16.43 -13.00 18.94
C GLN A 178 -16.66 -14.26 18.07
N SER A 179 -16.51 -14.13 16.76
CA SER A 179 -16.69 -15.23 15.79
C SER A 179 -15.39 -15.99 15.47
N PHE A 180 -14.22 -15.55 15.99
CA PHE A 180 -12.95 -16.20 15.67
C PHE A 180 -12.80 -17.60 16.27
N GLY A 181 -13.49 -17.88 17.37
CA GLY A 181 -13.26 -19.07 18.20
C GLY A 181 -13.22 -20.40 17.44
N SER A 182 -14.08 -20.58 16.42
CA SER A 182 -14.12 -21.83 15.66
C SER A 182 -12.98 -21.99 14.64
N CYS A 183 -12.30 -20.90 14.30
CA CYS A 183 -11.20 -20.88 13.34
C CYS A 183 -9.84 -20.65 14.00
N LEU A 184 -9.77 -20.49 15.33
CA LEU A 184 -8.49 -20.34 16.02
C LEU A 184 -7.82 -21.70 16.26
N PRO A 185 -6.49 -21.79 16.18
CA PRO A 185 -5.76 -22.99 16.54
C PRO A 185 -5.93 -23.32 18.03
N SER A 186 -6.19 -24.60 18.33
CA SER A 186 -6.28 -25.09 19.71
C SER A 186 -4.93 -25.03 20.44
N GLY A 187 -4.97 -24.69 21.73
CA GLY A 187 -3.81 -24.80 22.63
C GLY A 187 -2.71 -23.74 22.43
N ARG A 188 -3.01 -22.64 21.72
CA ARG A 188 -2.07 -21.53 21.49
C ARG A 188 -2.74 -20.20 21.75
N GLU A 189 -2.00 -19.27 22.36
CA GLU A 189 -2.43 -17.87 22.44
C GLU A 189 -2.19 -17.20 21.08
N VAL A 190 -3.24 -16.58 20.53
CA VAL A 190 -3.18 -15.86 19.26
C VAL A 190 -3.31 -14.37 19.53
N ARG A 191 -2.28 -13.61 19.16
CA ARG A 191 -2.34 -12.16 19.17
C ARG A 191 -3.07 -11.67 17.93
N ILE A 192 -4.25 -11.09 18.14
CA ILE A 192 -5.03 -10.46 17.07
C ILE A 192 -4.47 -9.06 16.82
N VAL A 193 -3.98 -8.84 15.61
CA VAL A 193 -3.52 -7.53 15.14
C VAL A 193 -4.40 -7.13 13.95
N PRO A 194 -5.20 -6.04 14.01
CA PRO A 194 -6.22 -5.74 13.01
C PRO A 194 -5.72 -5.78 11.56
N ILE A 195 -4.57 -5.16 11.29
CA ILE A 195 -3.98 -5.18 9.96
C ILE A 195 -3.61 -6.60 9.49
N GLN A 196 -3.11 -7.47 10.37
CA GLN A 196 -2.76 -8.84 9.97
C GLN A 196 -4.01 -9.65 9.62
N ILE A 197 -5.08 -9.45 10.39
CA ILE A 197 -6.39 -10.05 10.12
C ILE A 197 -6.92 -9.57 8.78
N ARG A 198 -6.95 -8.25 8.55
CA ARG A 198 -7.44 -7.69 7.28
C ARG A 198 -6.65 -8.19 6.08
N MET A 199 -5.32 -8.19 6.15
CA MET A 199 -4.48 -8.62 5.03
C MET A 199 -4.70 -10.10 4.69
N ALA A 200 -4.81 -10.96 5.71
CA ALA A 200 -5.09 -12.38 5.49
C ALA A 200 -6.52 -12.61 4.96
N ILE A 201 -7.53 -11.95 5.53
CA ILE A 201 -8.93 -12.03 5.07
C ILE A 201 -9.09 -11.52 3.65
N ALA A 202 -8.43 -10.42 3.28
CA ALA A 202 -8.48 -9.88 1.93
C ALA A 202 -7.92 -10.88 0.90
N GLU A 203 -6.84 -11.59 1.24
CA GLU A 203 -6.29 -12.66 0.40
C GLU A 203 -7.22 -13.86 0.27
N ALA A 204 -7.77 -14.35 1.39
CA ALA A 204 -8.74 -15.44 1.38
C ALA A 204 -10.02 -15.11 0.59
N LEU A 205 -10.54 -13.88 0.72
CA LEU A 205 -11.69 -13.38 -0.06
C LEU A 205 -11.39 -13.36 -1.55
N TYR A 206 -10.21 -12.87 -1.95
CA TYR A 206 -9.80 -12.89 -3.35
C TYR A 206 -9.71 -14.32 -3.89
N HIS A 207 -9.06 -15.23 -3.17
CA HIS A 207 -8.92 -16.63 -3.60
C HIS A 207 -10.27 -17.33 -3.71
N ALA A 208 -11.16 -17.15 -2.73
CA ALA A 208 -12.51 -17.70 -2.76
C ALA A 208 -13.29 -17.19 -3.98
N ALA A 209 -13.34 -15.87 -4.19
CA ALA A 209 -14.05 -15.29 -5.32
C ALA A 209 -13.44 -15.66 -6.68
N ASN A 210 -12.11 -15.80 -6.77
CA ASN A 210 -11.42 -16.14 -8.01
C ASN A 210 -11.47 -17.64 -8.33
N GLY A 211 -11.55 -18.51 -7.32
CA GLY A 211 -11.65 -19.96 -7.49
C GLY A 211 -12.87 -20.39 -8.31
N ASP A 212 -14.00 -19.72 -8.11
CA ASP A 212 -15.24 -19.94 -8.89
C ASP A 212 -15.14 -19.44 -10.33
N LEU A 213 -14.45 -18.32 -10.56
CA LEU A 213 -14.31 -17.73 -11.88
C LEU A 213 -13.44 -18.58 -12.82
N VAL A 214 -12.46 -19.32 -12.26
CA VAL A 214 -11.65 -20.29 -13.01
C VAL A 214 -12.44 -21.56 -13.32
N GLN A 215 -13.43 -21.92 -12.49
CA GLN A 215 -14.24 -23.13 -12.67
C GLN A 215 -15.45 -22.94 -13.57
N THR A 216 -15.79 -21.72 -14.00
CA THR A 216 -16.87 -21.51 -14.97
C THR A 216 -16.36 -21.97 -16.35
N PRO A 217 -16.92 -23.05 -16.95
CA PRO A 217 -16.51 -23.46 -18.28
C PRO A 217 -16.76 -22.30 -19.24
N LYS A 218 -15.77 -21.93 -20.06
CA LYS A 218 -16.05 -21.14 -21.25
C LYS A 218 -17.01 -21.95 -22.10
N GLU A 219 -18.30 -21.63 -22.06
CA GLU A 219 -19.22 -22.07 -23.10
C GLU A 219 -18.68 -21.50 -24.42
N THR A 220 -18.10 -22.39 -25.21
CA THR A 220 -17.71 -22.15 -26.59
C THR A 220 -18.97 -21.73 -27.36
N GLN A 221 -19.10 -20.44 -27.65
CA GLN A 221 -19.94 -19.96 -28.76
C GLN A 221 -19.21 -20.18 -30.08
#